data_AF-A0A933V5N0-F1
#
_entry.id   AF-A0A933V5N0-F1
#
_cell.length_a   1.000
_cell.length_b   1.000
_cell.length_c   1.000
_cell.angle_alpha   90.00
_cell.angle_beta   90.00
_cell.angle_gamma   90.00
#
_symmetry.space_group_name_H-M   'P 1'
#
loop_
_entity.id
_entity.type
_entity.pdbx_description
1 polymer ?
#
loop_
_entity_poly.entity_id
_entity_poly.type
_entity_poly.pdbx_seq_one_letter_code
_entity_poly.pdbx_strand_id
1 'polypeptide(L)'
;MKELVYSLARLLIALGLGVGIGLYIGQRPTAPIGEAVVATTVPELRTVGTEAVPCVNVQAYKAPAKKKLALPAKVQDNPNQVVTSSVGLKPDMNPHRITSVLDIETGKTETYDQRLALPWLAINTSGEAGISYGQRGSDRIVRLEVRQSLANIKAVRLGAVASFDQPLGGGRSDGYIGVGGWYRW
;
A
#
# COMPACT_ATOMS: atom_id res chain seq x y z
N MET A 1 -19.69 -12.75 -38.69
CA MET A 1 -20.48 -13.07 -37.47
C MET A 1 -19.62 -13.66 -36.35
N LYS A 2 -18.87 -14.75 -36.58
CA LYS A 2 -18.02 -15.38 -35.55
C LYS A 2 -16.96 -14.44 -34.93
N GLU A 3 -16.26 -13.64 -35.75
CA GLU A 3 -15.28 -12.64 -35.28
C GLU A 3 -15.87 -11.58 -34.33
N LEU A 4 -17.08 -11.10 -34.63
CA LEU A 4 -17.77 -10.11 -33.79
C LEU A 4 -18.13 -10.70 -32.42
N VAL A 5 -18.57 -11.97 -32.39
CA VAL A 5 -18.91 -12.70 -31.16
C VAL A 5 -17.65 -12.94 -30.31
N TYR A 6 -16.52 -13.31 -30.93
CA TYR A 6 -15.26 -13.49 -30.21
C TYR A 6 -14.70 -12.16 -29.66
N SER A 7 -14.82 -11.07 -30.41
CA SER A 7 -14.41 -9.74 -29.96
C SER A 7 -15.23 -9.28 -28.74
N LEU A 8 -16.55 -9.45 -28.78
CA LEU A 8 -17.45 -9.14 -27.66
C LEU A 8 -17.16 -10.00 -26.42
N ALA A 9 -16.93 -11.30 -26.59
CA ALA A 9 -16.62 -12.20 -25.48
C ALA A 9 -15.31 -11.80 -24.77
N ARG A 10 -14.27 -11.41 -25.53
CA ARG A 10 -13.00 -10.94 -24.94
C ARG A 10 -13.17 -9.64 -24.17
N LEU A 11 -13.95 -8.68 -24.72
CA LEU A 11 -14.25 -7.42 -24.05
C LEU A 11 -14.99 -7.66 -22.72
N LEU A 12 -15.98 -8.55 -22.71
CA LEU A 12 -16.76 -8.90 -21.52
C LEU A 12 -15.90 -9.60 -20.45
N ILE A 13 -15.00 -10.50 -20.84
CA ILE A 13 -14.06 -11.14 -19.91
C ILE A 13 -13.09 -10.12 -19.33
N ALA A 14 -12.54 -9.22 -20.15
CA ALA A 14 -11.64 -8.16 -19.68
C ALA A 14 -12.34 -7.20 -18.70
N LEU A 15 -13.58 -6.81 -19.00
CA LEU A 15 -14.41 -6.01 -18.09
C LEU A 15 -14.73 -6.77 -16.81
N GLY A 16 -15.13 -8.04 -16.91
CA GLY A 16 -15.44 -8.89 -15.75
C GLY A 16 -14.24 -9.07 -14.82
N LEU A 17 -13.04 -9.33 -15.38
CA LEU A 17 -11.80 -9.40 -14.60
C LEU A 17 -11.42 -8.05 -14.01
N GLY A 18 -11.55 -6.95 -14.77
CA GLY A 18 -11.27 -5.60 -14.27
C GLY A 18 -12.16 -5.21 -13.09
N VAL A 19 -13.48 -5.49 -13.19
CA VAL A 19 -14.44 -5.26 -12.12
C VAL A 19 -14.17 -6.19 -10.94
N GLY A 20 -13.92 -7.49 -11.19
CA GLY A 20 -13.64 -8.47 -10.14
C GLY A 20 -12.39 -8.13 -9.33
N ILE A 21 -11.29 -7.77 -10.01
CA ILE A 21 -10.05 -7.32 -9.37
C ILE A 21 -10.28 -5.99 -8.63
N GLY A 22 -11.02 -5.05 -9.23
CA GLY A 22 -11.36 -3.77 -8.60
C GLY A 22 -12.14 -3.94 -7.29
N LEU A 23 -13.15 -4.82 -7.29
CA LEU A 23 -13.92 -5.16 -6.09
C LEU A 23 -13.05 -5.88 -5.04
N TYR A 24 -12.21 -6.83 -5.46
CA TYR A 24 -11.34 -7.57 -4.55
C TYR A 24 -10.31 -6.67 -3.86
N ILE A 25 -9.70 -5.74 -4.60
CA ILE A 25 -8.74 -4.78 -4.04
C ILE A 25 -9.46 -3.76 -3.15
N GLY A 26 -10.65 -3.28 -3.55
CA GLY A 26 -11.43 -2.31 -2.79
C GLY A 26 -11.94 -2.79 -1.43
N GLN A 27 -12.05 -4.12 -1.23
CA GLN A 27 -12.46 -4.71 0.05
C GLN A 27 -11.35 -4.79 1.10
N ARG A 28 -10.10 -4.48 0.76
CA ARG A 28 -9.01 -4.51 1.75
C ARG A 28 -9.19 -3.35 2.74
N PRO A 29 -9.40 -3.62 4.04
CA PRO A 29 -9.52 -2.56 5.03
C PRO A 29 -8.19 -1.79 5.04
N THR A 30 -8.24 -0.55 4.54
CA THR A 30 -7.11 0.37 4.64
C THR A 30 -7.40 1.33 5.77
N ALA A 31 -6.39 1.61 6.59
CA ALA A 31 -6.53 2.60 7.64
C ALA A 31 -6.99 3.94 7.02
N PRO A 32 -7.98 4.62 7.62
CA PRO A 32 -8.43 5.93 7.17
C PRO A 32 -7.28 6.94 7.18
N ILE A 33 -7.31 7.87 6.23
CA ILE A 33 -6.27 8.91 6.12
C ILE A 33 -6.45 9.89 7.26
N GLY A 34 -5.40 10.09 8.06
CA GLY A 34 -5.36 11.08 9.15
C GLY A 34 -5.99 10.62 10.46
N GLU A 35 -6.64 9.46 10.51
CA GLU A 35 -7.22 8.90 11.72
C GLU A 35 -6.45 7.66 12.18
N ALA A 36 -6.11 7.63 13.47
CA ALA A 36 -5.38 6.53 14.08
C ALA A 36 -6.36 5.44 14.52
N VAL A 37 -6.19 4.23 13.99
CA VAL A 37 -7.03 3.06 14.30
C VAL A 37 -6.21 2.02 15.04
N VAL A 38 -6.83 1.29 15.96
CA VAL A 38 -6.16 0.20 16.70
C VAL A 38 -5.71 -0.87 15.70
N ALA A 39 -4.41 -1.17 15.71
CA ALA A 39 -3.81 -2.20 14.89
C ALA A 39 -4.27 -3.58 15.36
N THR A 40 -4.49 -4.48 14.41
CA THR A 40 -4.88 -5.87 14.72
C THR A 40 -3.65 -6.69 15.06
N THR A 41 -3.71 -7.47 16.13
CA THR A 41 -2.65 -8.42 16.50
C THR A 41 -2.48 -9.46 15.40
N VAL A 42 -1.22 -9.72 15.05
CA VAL A 42 -0.85 -10.70 14.04
C VAL A 42 -1.29 -12.12 14.48
N PRO A 43 -1.76 -12.98 13.54
CA PRO A 43 -2.28 -14.31 13.88
C PRO A 43 -1.31 -15.19 14.67
N GLU A 44 0.00 -15.04 14.44
CA GLU A 44 1.09 -15.81 15.03
C GLU A 44 1.15 -15.67 16.56
N LEU A 45 0.69 -14.54 17.11
CA LEU A 45 0.70 -14.29 18.56
C LEU A 45 -0.63 -14.61 19.25
N ARG A 46 -1.66 -15.03 18.52
CA ARG A 46 -2.99 -15.29 19.11
C ARG A 46 -3.00 -16.45 20.11
N THR A 47 -2.06 -17.39 19.99
CA THR A 47 -2.02 -18.62 20.81
C THR A 47 -0.89 -18.64 21.84
N VAL A 48 0.01 -17.65 21.80
CA VAL A 48 1.25 -17.67 22.62
C VAL A 48 1.00 -17.14 24.04
N GLY A 49 -0.13 -16.46 24.28
CA GLY A 49 -0.45 -15.86 25.58
C GLY A 49 0.41 -14.63 25.89
N THR A 50 0.33 -14.13 27.13
CA THR A 50 1.07 -12.96 27.60
C THR A 50 1.76 -13.27 28.93
N GLU A 51 2.98 -12.78 29.10
CA GLU A 51 3.74 -12.87 30.35
C GLU A 51 3.92 -11.46 30.95
N ALA A 52 3.83 -11.36 32.28
CA ALA A 52 4.12 -10.12 33.00
C ALA A 52 5.63 -9.98 33.20
N VAL A 53 6.22 -8.97 32.56
CA VAL A 53 7.67 -8.69 32.67
C VAL A 53 7.88 -7.47 33.57
N PRO A 54 8.68 -7.57 34.65
CA PRO A 54 8.99 -6.42 35.49
C PRO A 54 9.83 -5.39 34.72
N CYS A 55 9.48 -4.12 34.85
CA CYS A 55 10.17 -2.99 34.19
C CYS A 55 10.65 -1.98 35.24
N VAL A 56 11.86 -1.44 35.08
CA VAL A 56 12.43 -0.44 36.00
C VAL A 56 11.83 0.94 35.76
N ASN A 57 11.82 1.41 34.50
CA ASN A 57 11.26 2.70 34.11
C ASN A 57 10.85 2.66 32.64
N VAL A 58 9.63 3.09 32.34
CA VAL A 58 9.17 3.25 30.95
C VAL A 58 9.38 4.70 30.51
N GLN A 59 10.14 4.89 29.43
CA GLN A 59 10.23 6.20 28.80
C GLN A 59 8.98 6.46 27.96
N ALA A 60 8.35 7.60 28.20
CA ALA A 60 7.16 8.02 27.46
C ALA A 60 7.30 9.46 26.98
N TYR A 61 6.64 9.75 25.86
CA TYR A 61 6.50 11.11 25.35
C TYR A 61 5.55 11.91 26.24
N LYS A 62 5.79 13.22 26.33
CA LYS A 62 4.95 14.15 27.09
C LYS A 62 3.52 14.17 26.51
N ALA A 63 2.52 14.45 27.37
CA ALA A 63 1.10 14.49 27.01
C ALA A 63 0.74 15.24 25.71
N PRO A 64 1.39 16.38 25.34
CA PRO A 64 1.12 17.05 24.06
C PRO A 64 1.37 16.20 22.81
N ALA A 65 2.14 15.11 22.91
CA ALA A 65 2.39 14.18 21.82
C ALA A 65 1.09 13.55 21.31
N LYS A 66 0.13 13.24 22.19
CA LYS A 66 -1.13 12.59 21.80
C LYS A 66 -1.93 13.41 20.79
N LYS A 67 -2.00 14.73 21.02
CA LYS A 67 -2.64 15.69 20.12
C LYS A 67 -1.89 15.82 18.80
N LYS A 68 -0.55 15.91 18.85
CA LYS A 68 0.30 16.00 17.64
C LYS A 68 0.23 14.75 16.76
N LEU A 69 -0.02 13.59 17.37
CA LEU A 69 -0.18 12.31 16.69
C LEU A 69 -1.61 12.03 16.26
N ALA A 70 -2.56 12.94 16.55
CA ALA A 70 -3.98 12.79 16.22
C ALA A 70 -4.56 11.44 16.70
N LEU A 71 -4.20 11.00 17.91
CA LEU A 71 -4.74 9.79 18.51
C LEU A 71 -6.24 9.95 18.83
N PRO A 72 -7.02 8.87 19.00
CA PRO A 72 -8.43 8.99 19.36
C PRO A 72 -8.66 9.76 20.67
N ALA A 73 -9.78 10.47 20.78
CA ALA A 73 -10.10 11.29 21.97
C ALA A 73 -10.00 10.49 23.28
N LYS A 74 -10.44 9.23 23.27
CA LYS A 74 -10.32 8.29 24.41
C LYS A 74 -8.89 8.19 24.95
N VAL A 75 -7.89 8.23 24.07
CA VAL A 75 -6.47 8.18 24.44
C VAL A 75 -5.95 9.55 24.85
N GLN A 76 -6.39 10.60 24.16
CA GLN A 76 -5.98 11.98 24.44
C GLN A 76 -6.39 12.42 25.85
N ASP A 77 -7.63 12.10 26.25
CA ASP A 77 -8.25 12.57 27.49
C ASP A 77 -7.87 11.70 28.70
N ASN A 78 -7.39 10.48 28.47
CA ASN A 78 -6.98 9.57 29.55
C ASN A 78 -5.53 9.84 30.00
N PRO A 79 -5.27 10.35 31.21
CA PRO A 79 -3.91 10.61 31.69
C PRO A 79 -3.05 9.35 31.87
N ASN A 80 -3.68 8.19 32.06
CA ASN A 80 -3.01 6.92 32.29
C ASN A 80 -2.50 6.26 31.01
N GLN A 81 -2.95 6.74 29.85
CA GLN A 81 -2.44 6.26 28.57
C GLN A 81 -1.29 7.14 28.14
N VAL A 82 -0.12 6.58 27.87
CA VAL A 82 1.08 7.34 27.52
C VAL A 82 1.68 6.81 26.22
N VAL A 83 2.18 7.70 25.37
CA VAL A 83 2.82 7.28 24.12
C VAL A 83 4.24 6.83 24.43
N THR A 84 4.60 5.60 24.09
CA THR A 84 5.93 5.04 24.34
C THR A 84 6.79 5.05 23.08
N SER A 85 6.18 4.88 21.91
CA SER A 85 6.88 4.87 20.62
C SER A 85 5.98 5.42 19.52
N SER A 86 6.59 6.07 18.53
CA SER A 86 5.92 6.48 17.30
C SER A 86 6.93 6.41 16.15
N VAL A 87 6.67 5.56 15.16
CA VAL A 87 7.56 5.32 14.02
C VAL A 87 6.83 5.58 12.71
N GLY A 88 7.53 6.19 11.76
CA GLY A 88 7.06 6.36 10.39
C GLY A 88 7.55 5.20 9.53
N LEU A 89 6.65 4.54 8.83
CA LEU A 89 7.00 3.52 7.84
C LEU A 89 7.20 4.20 6.48
N LYS A 90 8.38 3.97 5.86
CA LYS A 90 8.64 4.45 4.51
C LYS A 90 7.64 3.79 3.55
N PRO A 91 7.06 4.56 2.61
CA PRO A 91 5.99 4.05 1.77
C PRO A 91 6.51 3.06 0.73
N ASP A 92 5.99 1.84 0.74
CA ASP A 92 5.87 1.04 -0.49
C ASP A 92 4.63 1.49 -1.28
N MET A 93 3.49 1.66 -0.57
CA MET A 93 2.21 2.09 -1.15
C MET A 93 1.69 3.43 -0.59
N ASN A 94 1.54 3.53 0.73
CA ASN A 94 1.16 4.76 1.41
C ASN A 94 2.09 4.97 2.62
N PRO A 95 2.35 6.21 3.04
CA PRO A 95 3.05 6.46 4.28
C PRO A 95 2.14 6.10 5.46
N HIS A 96 2.69 5.33 6.40
CA HIS A 96 1.99 4.96 7.64
C HIS A 96 2.77 5.45 8.85
N ARG A 97 2.06 5.71 9.94
CA ARG A 97 2.64 5.99 11.24
C ARG A 97 2.09 4.99 12.24
N ILE A 98 2.98 4.29 12.92
CA ILE A 98 2.65 3.34 13.96
C ILE A 98 2.96 3.98 15.30
N THR A 99 1.98 4.08 16.17
CA THR A 99 2.11 4.67 17.51
C THR A 99 1.74 3.65 18.57
N SER A 100 2.64 3.39 19.52
CA SER A 100 2.37 2.53 20.67
C SER A 100 1.99 3.37 21.88
N VAL A 101 0.90 2.98 22.53
CA VAL A 101 0.34 3.60 23.71
C VAL A 101 0.33 2.56 24.82
N LEU A 102 0.96 2.88 25.94
CA LEU A 102 0.93 2.07 27.15
C LEU A 102 -0.12 2.63 28.10
N ASP A 103 -0.98 1.78 28.61
CA ASP A 103 -1.82 2.07 29.76
C ASP A 103 -1.06 1.74 31.05
N ILE A 104 -0.76 2.76 31.86
CA ILE A 104 0.10 2.62 33.05
C ILE A 104 -0.59 1.90 34.22
N GLU A 105 -1.92 1.84 34.25
CA GLU A 105 -2.66 1.14 35.31
C GLU A 105 -2.69 -0.36 35.04
N THR A 106 -2.92 -0.73 33.79
CA THR A 106 -3.09 -2.14 33.38
C THR A 106 -1.81 -2.77 32.86
N GLY A 107 -0.81 -1.97 32.48
CA GLY A 107 0.39 -2.42 31.79
C GLY A 107 0.14 -2.83 30.33
N LYS A 108 -1.08 -2.66 29.82
CA LYS A 108 -1.46 -3.06 28.46
C LYS A 108 -0.92 -2.07 27.44
N THR A 109 -0.28 -2.58 26.38
CA THR A 109 0.13 -1.77 25.23
C THR A 109 -0.85 -1.94 24.08
N GLU A 110 -1.29 -0.84 23.51
CA GLU A 110 -2.08 -0.79 22.29
C GLU A 110 -1.29 -0.08 21.20
N THR A 111 -1.31 -0.66 20.00
CA THR A 111 -0.65 -0.07 18.85
C THR A 111 -1.71 0.52 17.93
N TYR A 112 -1.47 1.74 17.47
CA TYR A 112 -2.32 2.47 16.55
C TYR A 112 -1.62 2.61 15.22
N ASP A 113 -2.31 2.28 14.13
CA ASP A 113 -1.88 2.55 12.76
C ASP A 113 -2.65 3.75 12.21
N GLN A 114 -1.93 4.69 11.63
CA GLN A 114 -2.47 5.87 10.99
C GLN A 114 -1.90 5.98 9.58
N ARG A 115 -2.79 5.97 8.57
CA ARG A 115 -2.40 6.29 7.20
C ARG A 115 -2.19 7.79 7.08
N LEU A 116 -1.03 8.19 6.57
CA LEU A 116 -0.70 9.59 6.34
C LEU A 116 -1.11 10.01 4.92
N ALA A 117 -1.35 11.30 4.74
CA ALA A 117 -1.57 11.87 3.41
C ALA A 117 -0.33 11.66 2.53
N LEU A 118 -0.57 11.40 1.25
CA LEU A 118 0.52 11.29 0.28
C LEU A 118 1.27 12.63 0.19
N PRO A 119 2.60 12.61 0.10
CA PRO A 119 3.38 13.83 -0.03
C PRO A 119 3.01 14.55 -1.33
N TRP A 120 2.96 15.88 -1.28
CA TRP A 120 2.75 16.70 -2.47
C TRP A 120 3.84 16.49 -3.52
N LEU A 121 5.08 16.35 -3.08
CA LEU A 121 6.23 15.98 -3.88
C LEU A 121 7.14 15.08 -3.03
N ALA A 122 7.55 13.95 -3.57
CA ALA A 122 8.58 13.10 -2.97
C ALA A 122 9.51 12.56 -4.05
N ILE A 123 10.82 12.68 -3.82
CA ILE A 123 11.84 12.04 -4.66
C ILE A 123 12.09 10.66 -4.08
N ASN A 124 11.52 9.64 -4.73
CA ASN A 124 11.64 8.26 -4.31
C ASN A 124 11.99 7.39 -5.53
N THR A 125 13.10 6.67 -5.42
CA THR A 125 13.57 5.76 -6.46
C THR A 125 13.04 4.36 -6.16
N SER A 126 12.08 3.87 -6.95
CA SER A 126 11.57 2.49 -6.84
C SER A 126 11.42 1.87 -8.22
N GLY A 127 11.97 0.66 -8.39
CA GLY A 127 11.89 -0.10 -9.63
C GLY A 127 10.88 -1.25 -9.54
N GLU A 128 10.24 -1.56 -10.66
CA GLU A 128 9.37 -2.73 -10.84
C GLU A 128 9.71 -3.39 -12.18
N ALA A 129 9.72 -4.71 -12.23
CA ALA A 129 9.83 -5.48 -13.46
C ALA A 129 8.65 -6.46 -13.52
N GLY A 130 8.01 -6.55 -14.69
CA GLY A 130 6.85 -7.37 -14.92
C GLY A 130 6.95 -8.15 -16.22
N ILE A 131 6.34 -9.32 -16.24
CA ILE A 131 6.08 -10.09 -17.45
C ILE A 131 4.57 -10.16 -17.61
N SER A 132 4.07 -9.82 -18.79
CA SER A 132 2.66 -9.92 -19.12
C SER A 132 2.47 -10.72 -20.40
N TYR A 133 1.34 -11.40 -20.49
CA TYR A 133 0.93 -12.15 -21.66
C TYR A 133 -0.40 -11.60 -22.14
N GLY A 134 -0.51 -11.36 -23.45
CA GLY A 134 -1.70 -10.72 -24.03
C GLY A 134 -1.87 -11.01 -25.51
N GLN A 135 -2.79 -10.29 -26.12
CA GLN A 135 -3.08 -10.39 -27.56
C GLN A 135 -3.14 -9.00 -28.18
N ARG A 136 -2.47 -8.80 -29.32
CA ARG A 136 -2.50 -7.57 -30.12
C ARG A 136 -2.90 -7.95 -31.54
N GLY A 137 -4.10 -7.55 -31.96
CA GLY A 137 -4.68 -8.05 -33.22
C GLY A 137 -4.89 -9.57 -33.17
N SER A 138 -4.38 -10.30 -34.16
CA SER A 138 -4.36 -11.77 -34.17
C SER A 138 -3.26 -12.38 -33.30
N ASP A 139 -2.20 -11.63 -33.00
CA ASP A 139 -0.96 -12.18 -32.46
C ASP A 139 -0.99 -12.24 -30.93
N ARG A 140 -0.56 -13.39 -30.40
CA ARG A 140 -0.27 -13.54 -28.97
C ARG A 140 1.08 -12.90 -28.68
N ILE A 141 1.13 -12.05 -27.67
CA ILE A 141 2.34 -11.31 -27.29
C ILE A 141 2.75 -11.65 -25.86
N VAL A 142 4.05 -11.81 -25.65
CA VAL A 142 4.68 -11.73 -24.34
C VAL A 142 5.34 -10.37 -24.23
N ARG A 143 5.06 -9.64 -23.17
CA ARG A 143 5.66 -8.34 -22.88
C ARG A 143 6.51 -8.44 -21.62
N LEU A 144 7.77 -8.08 -21.74
CA LEU A 144 8.62 -7.73 -20.60
C LEU A 144 8.53 -6.22 -20.40
N GLU A 145 8.33 -5.78 -19.17
CA GLU A 145 8.24 -4.36 -18.84
C GLU A 145 9.05 -4.04 -17.58
N VAL A 146 9.80 -2.96 -17.62
CA VAL A 146 10.55 -2.42 -16.48
C VAL A 146 10.12 -0.98 -16.28
N ARG A 147 9.79 -0.61 -15.04
CA ARG A 147 9.41 0.74 -14.64
C ARG A 147 10.35 1.22 -13.54
N GLN A 148 10.80 2.46 -13.65
CA GLN A 148 11.61 3.12 -12.63
C GLN A 148 10.90 4.42 -12.23
N SER A 149 10.34 4.44 -11.03
CA SER A 149 9.81 5.67 -10.41
C SER A 149 10.99 6.54 -9.96
N LEU A 150 10.90 7.85 -10.20
CA LEU A 150 11.91 8.84 -9.79
C LEU A 150 11.31 9.88 -8.84
N ALA A 151 10.06 10.28 -9.11
CA ALA A 151 9.35 11.27 -8.32
C ALA A 151 7.87 10.91 -8.20
N ASN A 152 7.26 11.32 -7.09
CA ASN A 152 5.85 11.13 -6.82
C ASN A 152 5.21 12.49 -6.53
N ILE A 153 4.08 12.76 -7.19
CA ILE A 153 3.21 13.90 -6.93
C ILE A 153 1.87 13.33 -6.45
N LYS A 154 1.66 13.32 -5.14
CA LYS A 154 0.55 12.58 -4.50
C LYS A 154 0.54 11.11 -4.95
N ALA A 155 -0.53 10.70 -5.63
CA ALA A 155 -0.77 9.35 -6.13
C ALA A 155 -0.19 9.09 -7.53
N VAL A 156 0.32 10.13 -8.20
CA VAL A 156 0.95 10.01 -9.51
C VAL A 156 2.44 9.81 -9.32
N ARG A 157 2.95 8.70 -9.88
CA ARG A 157 4.37 8.44 -9.96
C ARG A 157 4.86 8.82 -11.35
N LEU A 158 6.00 9.49 -11.42
CA LEU A 158 6.67 9.89 -12.64
C LEU A 158 7.99 9.14 -12.73
N GLY A 159 8.33 8.69 -13.94
CA GLY A 159 9.62 8.09 -14.17
C GLY A 159 9.75 7.44 -15.54
N ALA A 160 10.73 6.55 -15.66
CA ALA A 160 11.07 5.89 -16.90
C ALA A 160 10.37 4.53 -17.02
N VAL A 161 10.04 4.15 -18.24
CA VAL A 161 9.48 2.84 -18.58
C VAL A 161 10.20 2.30 -19.81
N ALA A 162 10.51 1.02 -19.77
CA ALA A 162 10.99 0.27 -20.93
C ALA A 162 10.12 -0.98 -21.08
N SER A 163 9.70 -1.30 -22.30
CA SER A 163 8.98 -2.53 -22.58
C SER A 163 9.48 -3.19 -23.85
N PHE A 164 9.45 -4.51 -23.88
CA PHE A 164 9.79 -5.32 -25.04
C PHE A 164 8.66 -6.32 -25.29
N ASP A 165 8.10 -6.27 -26.49
CA ASP A 165 6.98 -7.08 -26.93
C ASP A 165 7.47 -8.12 -27.94
N GLN A 166 7.24 -9.40 -27.65
CA GLN A 166 7.59 -10.51 -28.52
C GLN A 166 6.31 -11.25 -28.97
N PRO A 167 5.99 -11.22 -30.28
CA PRO A 167 4.92 -12.05 -30.83
C PRO A 167 5.31 -13.53 -30.82
N LEU A 168 4.45 -14.39 -30.28
CA LEU A 168 4.68 -15.83 -30.26
C LEU A 168 4.46 -16.50 -31.63
N GLY A 169 3.82 -15.81 -32.56
CA GLY A 169 3.55 -16.30 -33.92
C GLY A 169 4.72 -16.11 -34.92
N GLY A 170 5.91 -15.72 -34.46
CA GLY A 170 7.07 -15.46 -35.33
C GLY A 170 7.09 -14.08 -35.98
N GLY A 171 6.33 -13.11 -35.43
CA GLY A 171 6.32 -11.72 -35.88
C GLY A 171 7.53 -10.91 -35.41
N ARG A 172 7.60 -9.65 -35.86
CA ARG A 172 8.66 -8.71 -35.47
C ARG A 172 8.49 -8.29 -34.00
N SER A 173 9.57 -8.38 -33.22
CA SER A 173 9.61 -7.84 -31.87
C SER A 173 9.63 -6.31 -31.89
N ASP A 174 8.98 -5.70 -30.90
CA ASP A 174 8.88 -4.25 -30.75
C ASP A 174 9.36 -3.81 -29.37
N GLY A 175 10.00 -2.65 -29.30
CA GLY A 175 10.61 -2.12 -28.09
C GLY A 175 10.21 -0.67 -27.87
N TYR A 176 9.94 -0.32 -26.62
CA TYR A 176 9.57 1.03 -26.22
C TYR A 176 10.43 1.46 -25.03
N ILE A 177 10.96 2.68 -25.09
CA ILE A 177 11.62 3.35 -23.97
C ILE A 177 11.04 4.75 -23.92
N GLY A 178 10.61 5.17 -22.74
CA GLY A 178 10.06 6.50 -22.55
C GLY A 178 9.96 6.90 -21.11
N VAL A 179 9.39 8.08 -20.90
CA VAL A 179 8.97 8.57 -19.60
C VAL A 179 7.45 8.56 -19.53
N GLY A 180 6.91 8.33 -18.35
CA GLY A 180 5.47 8.22 -18.15
C GLY A 180 5.04 8.66 -16.76
N GLY A 181 3.74 8.82 -16.61
CA GLY A 181 3.07 8.98 -15.33
C GLY A 181 2.11 7.82 -15.10
N TRP A 182 2.09 7.28 -13.89
CA TRP A 182 1.13 6.24 -13.51
C TRP A 182 0.47 6.61 -12.21
N TYR A 183 -0.85 6.43 -12.18
CA TYR A 183 -1.68 6.67 -11.01
C TYR A 183 -1.80 5.39 -10.19
N ARG A 184 -1.52 5.47 -8.90
CA ARG A 184 -1.66 4.37 -7.93
C ARG A 184 -2.74 4.75 -6.93
N TRP A 185 -3.83 3.97 -6.89
CA TRP A 185 -4.92 4.12 -5.92
C TRP A 185 -4.85 3.06 -4.83
#